data_AF-A0A7I9WSQ4-F1
#
_entry.id   AF-A0A7I9WSQ4-F1
#
_cell.length_a   1.000
_cell.length_b   1.000
_cell.length_c   1.000
_cell.angle_alpha   90.00
_cell.angle_beta   90.00
_cell.angle_gamma   90.00
#
_symmetry.space_group_name_H-M   'P 1'
#
loop_
_entity.id
_entity.type
_entity.pdbx_description
1 polymer ?
#
loop_
_entity_poly.entity_id
_entity_poly.type
_entity_poly.pdbx_seq_one_letter_code
_entity_poly.pdbx_strand_id
1 'polypeptide(L)'
;MHGPAYGAQKAGVDKLAADMAVDFRGTGVAVLSIWMGILLTEKMRRAFDGNPDGLTEFAQHAETPEFTGRLIDALHRDPELAESSGQTVIGAELAQRYGITDEGGRRPRSHRDMLGSPRVPHPAVVR
;
A
#
# COMPACT_ATOMS: atom_id res chain seq x y z
N MET A 1 5.89 15.29 -9.07
CA MET A 1 6.06 15.73 -7.66
C MET A 1 4.73 16.35 -7.22
N HIS A 2 4.10 15.82 -6.18
CA HIS A 2 2.80 16.34 -5.72
C HIS A 2 2.98 17.59 -4.86
N GLY A 3 1.99 18.48 -4.87
CA GLY A 3 2.02 19.69 -4.05
C GLY A 3 1.96 19.39 -2.54
N PRO A 4 2.32 20.37 -1.70
CA PRO A 4 2.42 20.19 -0.24
C PRO A 4 1.10 19.74 0.41
N ALA A 5 -0.05 20.23 -0.07
CA ALA A 5 -1.36 19.82 0.45
C ALA A 5 -1.62 18.32 0.25
N TYR A 6 -1.26 17.78 -0.91
CA TYR A 6 -1.37 16.35 -1.19
C TYR A 6 -0.41 15.55 -0.30
N GLY A 7 0.85 15.98 -0.20
CA GLY A 7 1.85 15.34 0.64
C GLY A 7 1.45 15.30 2.12
N ALA A 8 0.92 16.41 2.64
CA ALA A 8 0.42 16.50 4.01
C ALA A 8 -0.72 15.50 4.26
N GLN A 9 -1.67 15.38 3.32
CA GLN A 9 -2.76 14.43 3.43
C GLN A 9 -2.24 12.98 3.43
N LYS A 10 -1.29 12.63 2.58
CA LYS A 10 -0.72 11.27 2.52
C LYS A 10 0.11 10.91 3.76
N ALA A 11 0.99 11.81 4.19
CA ALA A 11 1.75 11.63 5.42
C ALA A 11 0.83 11.57 6.66
N GLY A 12 -0.29 12.30 6.63
CA GLY A 12 -1.30 12.24 7.67
C GLY A 12 -1.94 10.86 7.82
N VAL A 13 -2.14 10.10 6.74
CA VAL A 13 -2.67 8.73 6.81
C VAL A 13 -1.69 7.79 7.53
N ASP A 14 -0.39 7.92 7.25
CA ASP A 14 0.64 7.13 7.94
C ASP A 14 0.65 7.43 9.44
N LYS A 15 0.58 8.71 9.81
CA LYS A 15 0.51 9.12 11.22
C LYS A 15 -0.77 8.64 11.90
N LEU A 16 -1.90 8.70 11.20
CA LEU A 16 -3.18 8.22 11.72
C LEU A 16 -3.12 6.72 12.04
N ALA A 17 -2.53 5.90 11.15
CA ALA A 17 -2.36 4.48 11.41
C ALA A 17 -1.46 4.23 12.63
N ALA A 18 -0.34 4.96 12.75
CA ALA A 18 0.57 4.84 13.88
C ALA A 18 -0.10 5.18 15.22
N ASP A 19 -0.90 6.25 15.27
CA ASP A 19 -1.57 6.70 16.50
C ASP A 19 -2.71 5.76 16.88
N MET A 20 -3.56 5.38 15.92
CA MET A 20 -4.65 4.46 16.19
C MET A 20 -4.14 3.10 16.67
N ALA A 21 -2.96 2.64 16.22
CA ALA A 21 -2.36 1.42 16.74
C ALA A 21 -1.98 1.51 18.24
N VAL A 22 -1.71 2.71 18.76
CA VAL A 22 -1.53 2.93 20.21
C VAL A 22 -2.85 2.77 20.94
N ASP A 23 -3.94 3.32 20.39
CA ASP A 23 -5.28 3.28 20.99
C ASP A 23 -5.88 1.86 20.97
N PHE A 24 -5.67 1.12 19.88
CA PHE A 24 -6.21 -0.22 19.69
C PHE A 24 -5.34 -1.34 20.26
N ARG A 25 -4.21 -1.02 20.91
CA ARG A 25 -3.30 -2.02 21.45
C ARG A 25 -4.01 -2.97 22.43
N GLY A 26 -3.91 -4.28 22.17
CA GLY A 26 -4.51 -5.33 23.00
C GLY A 26 -6.01 -5.56 22.77
N THR A 27 -6.64 -4.84 21.83
CA THR A 27 -8.07 -5.00 21.51
C THR A 27 -8.36 -6.06 20.45
N GLY A 28 -7.32 -6.57 19.77
CA GLY A 28 -7.45 -7.44 18.60
C GLY A 28 -7.61 -6.68 17.28
N VAL A 29 -7.70 -5.36 17.29
CA VAL A 29 -7.72 -4.51 16.09
C VAL A 29 -6.28 -4.13 15.70
N ALA A 30 -5.93 -4.36 14.43
CA ALA A 30 -4.67 -3.90 13.84
C ALA A 30 -4.95 -2.78 12.83
N VAL A 31 -4.06 -1.77 12.79
CA VAL A 31 -4.20 -0.60 11.91
C VAL A 31 -2.92 -0.42 11.12
N LEU A 32 -3.02 -0.32 9.80
CA LEU A 32 -1.86 -0.17 8.91
C LEU A 32 -2.15 0.85 7.81
N SER A 33 -1.10 1.50 7.30
CA SER A 33 -1.14 2.27 6.06
C SER A 33 -0.45 1.48 4.95
N ILE A 34 -1.09 1.34 3.78
CA ILE A 34 -0.52 0.59 2.65
C ILE A 34 -0.13 1.57 1.55
N TRP A 35 1.15 1.63 1.23
CA TRP A 35 1.68 2.30 0.05
C TRP A 35 1.58 1.36 -1.15
N MET A 36 0.64 1.67 -2.03
CA MET A 36 0.37 0.93 -3.26
C MET A 36 1.16 1.52 -4.42
N GLY A 37 1.33 0.73 -5.48
CA GLY A 37 1.87 1.18 -6.75
C GLY A 37 0.86 2.01 -7.56
N ILE A 38 1.17 2.20 -8.85
CA ILE A 38 0.26 2.84 -9.80
C ILE A 38 -0.95 1.91 -10.00
N LEU A 39 -2.18 2.41 -9.82
CA LEU A 39 -3.36 1.56 -9.86
C LEU A 39 -4.07 1.55 -11.22
N LEU A 40 -4.36 0.34 -11.71
CA LEU A 40 -5.11 0.08 -12.93
C LEU A 40 -6.64 0.10 -12.67
N THR A 41 -7.12 1.19 -12.08
CA THR A 41 -8.56 1.43 -11.83
C THR A 41 -9.35 1.58 -13.13
N GLU A 42 -10.67 1.46 -13.08
CA GLU A 42 -11.56 1.70 -14.23
C GLU A 42 -11.41 3.13 -14.77
N LYS A 43 -11.21 4.11 -13.88
CA LYS A 43 -10.92 5.49 -14.28
C LYS A 43 -9.60 5.58 -15.05
N MET A 44 -8.58 4.84 -14.62
CA MET A 44 -7.29 4.80 -15.32
C MET A 44 -7.43 4.12 -16.68
N ARG A 45 -8.19 3.02 -16.77
CA ARG A 45 -8.46 2.33 -18.04
C ARG A 45 -9.15 3.24 -19.05
N ARG A 46 -10.16 4.00 -18.61
CA ARG A 46 -10.86 5.00 -19.44
C ARG A 46 -9.96 6.11 -19.98
N ALA A 47 -8.86 6.43 -19.29
CA ALA A 47 -7.90 7.41 -19.80
C ALA A 47 -7.16 6.94 -21.07
N PHE A 48 -7.26 5.64 -21.40
CA PHE A 48 -6.71 5.04 -22.62
C PHE A 48 -7.79 4.65 -23.64
N ASP A 49 -9.02 5.17 -23.52
CA ASP A 49 -10.07 4.90 -24.50
C ASP A 49 -9.59 5.29 -25.92
N GLY A 50 -9.68 4.35 -26.87
CA GLY A 50 -9.13 4.51 -28.22
C GLY A 50 -7.63 4.21 -28.39
N ASN A 51 -6.93 3.80 -27.32
CA ASN A 51 -5.51 3.40 -27.34
C ASN A 51 -5.25 2.09 -26.56
N PRO A 52 -5.70 0.93 -27.08
CA PRO A 52 -5.56 -0.36 -26.40
C PRO A 52 -4.10 -0.82 -26.22
N ASP A 53 -3.22 -0.47 -27.17
CA ASP A 53 -1.80 -0.82 -27.09
C ASP A 53 -1.11 -0.04 -25.95
N GLY A 54 -1.42 1.26 -25.82
CA GLY A 54 -0.93 2.08 -24.71
C GLY A 54 -1.44 1.59 -23.35
N LEU A 55 -2.70 1.14 -23.27
CA LEU A 55 -3.22 0.51 -22.05
C LEU A 55 -2.44 -0.76 -21.70
N THR A 56 -2.13 -1.57 -22.72
CA THR A 56 -1.40 -2.84 -22.54
C THR A 56 0.01 -2.59 -22.00
N GLU A 57 0.74 -1.62 -22.56
CA GLU A 57 2.07 -1.22 -22.08
C GLU A 57 2.01 -0.64 -20.65
N PHE A 58 1.04 0.23 -20.38
CA PHE A 58 0.86 0.81 -19.06
C PHE A 58 0.53 -0.24 -17.99
N ALA A 59 -0.34 -1.20 -18.31
CA ALA A 59 -0.77 -2.24 -17.39
C ALA A 59 0.39 -3.14 -16.91
N GLN A 60 1.51 -3.21 -17.63
CA GLN A 60 2.70 -3.94 -17.18
C GLN A 60 3.35 -3.32 -15.93
N HIS A 61 3.09 -2.02 -15.70
CA HIS A 61 3.68 -1.22 -14.63
C HIS A 61 2.67 -0.83 -13.55
N ALA A 62 1.42 -1.27 -13.68
CA ALA A 62 0.34 -0.94 -12.79
C ALA A 62 -0.17 -2.18 -12.03
N GLU A 63 -0.73 -1.93 -10.85
CA GLU A 63 -1.33 -2.91 -9.96
C GLU A 63 -2.85 -2.91 -10.13
N THR A 64 -3.46 -4.09 -10.17
CA THR A 64 -4.94 -4.18 -10.12
C THR A 64 -5.47 -3.81 -8.73
N PRO A 65 -6.68 -3.25 -8.61
CA PRO A 65 -7.33 -3.08 -7.30
C PRO A 65 -7.44 -4.41 -6.52
N GLU A 66 -7.71 -5.51 -7.21
CA GLU A 66 -7.82 -6.86 -6.65
C GLU A 66 -6.50 -7.37 -6.05
N PHE A 67 -5.36 -6.94 -6.59
CA PHE A 67 -4.06 -7.20 -5.98
C PHE A 67 -3.99 -6.63 -4.57
N THR A 68 -4.36 -5.36 -4.38
CA THR A 68 -4.37 -4.73 -3.05
C THR A 68 -5.33 -5.47 -2.10
N GLY A 69 -6.51 -5.88 -2.60
CA GLY A 69 -7.45 -6.70 -1.82
C GLY A 69 -6.84 -8.03 -1.33
N ARG A 70 -6.10 -8.73 -2.20
CA ARG A 70 -5.38 -9.97 -1.84
C ARG A 70 -4.30 -9.74 -0.78
N LEU A 71 -3.60 -8.60 -0.83
CA LEU A 71 -2.62 -8.23 0.20
C LEU A 71 -3.28 -7.97 1.55
N ILE A 72 -4.43 -7.28 1.57
CA ILE A 72 -5.20 -7.03 2.79
C ILE A 72 -5.69 -8.35 3.40
N ASP A 73 -6.21 -9.25 2.58
CA ASP A 73 -6.65 -10.58 3.01
C ASP A 73 -5.49 -11.43 3.58
N ALA A 74 -4.32 -11.37 2.96
CA ALA A 74 -3.12 -12.02 3.48
C ALA A 74 -2.63 -11.43 4.81
N LEU A 75 -2.63 -10.09 4.94
CA LEU A 75 -2.35 -9.41 6.20
C LEU A 75 -3.35 -9.82 7.29
N HIS A 76 -4.64 -9.86 6.98
CA HIS A 76 -5.67 -10.23 7.94
C HIS A 76 -5.48 -11.64 8.50
N ARG A 77 -4.94 -12.55 7.69
CA ARG A 77 -4.65 -13.95 8.05
C ARG A 77 -3.24 -14.15 8.61
N ASP A 78 -2.40 -13.11 8.68
CA ASP A 78 -1.06 -13.20 9.23
C ASP A 78 -1.13 -13.35 10.78
N PRO A 79 -0.63 -14.45 11.37
CA PRO A 79 -0.59 -14.60 12.82
C PRO A 79 0.25 -13.52 13.51
N GLU A 80 1.17 -12.88 12.79
CA GLU A 80 2.02 -11.78 13.26
C GLU A 80 1.44 -10.39 12.92
N LEU A 81 0.17 -10.29 12.48
CA LEU A 81 -0.47 -9.02 12.09
C LEU A 81 -0.35 -7.93 13.17
N ALA A 82 -0.46 -8.32 14.45
CA ALA A 82 -0.35 -7.39 15.58
C ALA A 82 1.01 -6.68 15.62
N GLU A 83 2.09 -7.33 15.17
CA GLU A 83 3.44 -6.76 15.11
C GLU A 83 3.58 -5.71 14.01
N SER A 84 2.77 -5.82 12.96
CA SER A 84 2.72 -4.87 11.85
C SER A 84 1.79 -3.68 12.14
N SER A 85 1.02 -3.71 13.23
CA SER A 85 0.11 -2.63 13.59
C SER A 85 0.87 -1.32 13.86
N GLY A 86 0.36 -0.23 13.31
CA GLY A 86 0.95 1.11 13.36
C GLY A 86 2.03 1.36 12.30
N GLN A 87 2.33 0.38 11.46
CA GLN A 87 3.32 0.52 10.39
C GLN A 87 2.70 0.99 9.09
N THR A 88 3.53 1.66 8.31
CA THR A 88 3.28 1.88 6.88
C THR A 88 4.06 0.84 6.08
N VAL A 89 3.37 0.08 5.24
CA VAL A 89 3.90 -1.06 4.48
C VAL A 89 3.81 -0.83 2.98
N ILE A 90 4.77 -1.35 2.22
CA ILE A 90 4.74 -1.26 0.74
C ILE A 90 4.07 -2.52 0.18
N GLY A 91 3.03 -2.34 -0.63
CA GLY A 91 2.23 -3.45 -1.19
C GLY A 91 3.08 -4.47 -1.96
N ALA A 92 3.99 -4.00 -2.82
CA ALA A 92 4.91 -4.87 -3.55
C ALA A 92 5.87 -5.69 -2.65
N GLU A 93 6.18 -5.21 -1.44
CA GLU A 93 7.03 -5.94 -0.48
C GLU A 93 6.22 -6.96 0.31
N LEU A 94 4.97 -6.63 0.66
CA LEU A 94 4.02 -7.60 1.20
C LEU A 94 3.77 -8.74 0.22
N ALA A 95 3.63 -8.42 -1.07
CA ALA A 95 3.45 -9.41 -2.12
C ALA A 95 4.62 -10.39 -2.19
N GLN A 96 5.85 -9.89 -2.07
CA GLN A 96 7.05 -10.72 -1.98
C GLN A 96 7.05 -11.58 -0.71
N ARG A 97 6.75 -11.00 0.46
CA ARG A 97 6.66 -11.72 1.74
C ARG A 97 5.66 -12.87 1.70
N TYR A 98 4.49 -12.65 1.12
CA TYR A 98 3.40 -13.63 1.08
C TYR A 98 3.36 -14.48 -0.19
N GLY A 99 4.29 -14.28 -1.13
CA GLY A 99 4.30 -15.00 -2.41
C GLY A 99 3.09 -14.70 -3.31
N ILE A 100 2.50 -13.51 -3.20
CA ILE A 100 1.32 -13.09 -3.95
C ILE A 100 1.74 -12.43 -5.26
N THR A 101 1.11 -12.83 -6.36
CA THR A 101 1.23 -12.18 -7.65
C THR A 101 -0.05 -11.45 -8.01
N ASP A 102 0.08 -10.41 -8.83
CA ASP A 102 -1.06 -9.77 -9.47
C ASP A 102 -1.58 -10.65 -10.64
N GLU A 103 -2.64 -10.20 -11.30
CA GLU A 103 -3.25 -10.78 -12.48
C GLU A 103 -2.21 -11.13 -13.56
N GLY A 104 -2.38 -12.30 -14.19
CA GLY A 104 -1.44 -12.82 -15.19
C GLY A 104 -0.07 -13.21 -14.64
N GLY A 105 0.08 -13.33 -13.31
CA GLY A 105 1.35 -13.68 -12.67
C GLY A 105 2.33 -12.51 -12.54
N ARG A 106 1.88 -11.28 -12.81
CA ARG A 106 2.71 -10.07 -12.68
C ARG A 106 3.20 -9.91 -11.24
N ARG A 107 4.44 -9.43 -11.10
CA ARG A 107 5.08 -9.17 -9.81
C ARG A 107 5.46 -7.69 -9.72
N PRO A 108 4.58 -6.84 -9.15
CA PRO A 108 4.89 -5.44 -8.91
C PRO A 108 6.20 -5.31 -8.13
N ARG A 109 7.04 -4.35 -8.52
CA ARG A 109 8.34 -4.10 -7.88
C ARG A 109 8.18 -3.04 -6.80
N SER A 110 8.95 -3.17 -5.72
CA SER A 110 9.08 -2.08 -4.75
C SER A 110 9.81 -0.91 -5.41
N HIS A 111 9.25 0.30 -5.27
CA HIS A 111 9.89 1.53 -5.71
C HIS A 111 10.73 2.19 -4.61
N ARG A 112 11.00 1.48 -3.50
CA ARG A 112 11.73 2.00 -2.34
C ARG A 112 13.05 2.68 -2.72
N ASP A 113 13.85 2.05 -3.58
CA ASP A 113 15.17 2.58 -3.96
C ASP A 113 15.08 3.88 -4.78
N MET A 114 13.98 4.07 -5.51
CA MET A 114 13.77 5.22 -6.38
C MET A 114 13.00 6.35 -5.70
N LEU A 115 11.99 6.02 -4.89
CA LEU A 115 11.02 6.97 -4.30
C LEU A 115 11.18 7.14 -2.79
N GLY A 116 12.02 6.32 -2.15
CA GLY A 116 12.24 6.33 -0.71
C GLY A 116 11.38 5.34 0.05
N SER A 117 11.62 5.30 1.36
CA SER A 117 10.97 4.38 2.30
C SER A 117 9.87 5.08 3.09
N PRO A 118 8.83 4.33 3.54
CA PRO A 118 7.94 4.81 4.59
C PRO A 118 8.71 5.32 5.80
N ARG A 119 8.19 6.36 6.45
CA ARG A 119 8.80 6.89 7.68
C ARG A 119 8.52 5.94 8.84
N VAL A 120 9.54 5.73 9.67
CA VAL A 120 9.37 5.01 10.93
C VAL A 120 8.66 5.93 11.94
N PRO A 121 7.52 5.52 12.53
CA PRO A 121 6.86 6.30 13.56
C PRO A 121 7.78 6.55 14.77
N HIS A 122 7.66 7.73 15.39
CA HIS A 122 8.42 8.03 16.60
C HIS A 122 7.91 7.16 17.76
N PRO A 123 8.80 6.56 18.59
CA PRO A 123 8.39 5.60 19.61
C PRO A 123 7.70 6.22 20.84
N ALA A 124 7.85 7.53 21.06
CA ALA A 124 7.23 8.20 22.20
C ALA A 124 5.70 8.20 22.12
N VAL A 125 5.08 7.79 23.21
CA VAL A 125 3.63 7.82 23.43
C VAL A 125 3.37 8.75 24.61
N VAL A 126 2.64 9.84 24.37
CA VAL A 126 2.21 10.79 25.41
C VAL A 126 0.73 10.52 25.69
N ARG A 127 0.38 10.24 26.96
CA ARG A 127 -0.98 9.98 27.43
C ARG A 127 -1.32 10.92 28.57
#